data_AF-A0A6F8ZTJ6-F1
#
_entry.id   AF-A0A6F8ZTJ6-F1
#
_cell.length_a   1.000
_cell.length_b   1.000
_cell.length_c   1.000
_cell.angle_alpha   90.00
_cell.angle_beta   90.00
_cell.angle_gamma   90.00
#
_symmetry.space_group_name_H-M   'P 1'
#
loop_
_entity.id
_entity.type
_entity.pdbx_description
1 polymer ?
#
loop_
_entity_poly.entity_id
_entity_poly.type
_entity_poly.pdbx_seq_one_letter_code
_entity_poly.pdbx_strand_id
1 'polypeptide(L)'
;MVLCEDRECGVCYQPYSRQERIPRVLHCRHTFCATCLETMSQPKSGMLTVCCPLCRQTTCVGRGLSLQEALWVNSRLWDYIPESKEEEEEEEEEVKEEEEEEEVKEEEEEEERVEANRQTQASSQAEW
;
A
#
# COMPACT_ATOMS: atom_id res chain seq x y z
N MET A 1 17.03 -8.73 1.12
CA MET A 1 16.06 -8.76 0.00
C MET A 1 15.17 -7.56 0.20
N VAL A 2 15.14 -6.64 -0.76
CA VAL A 2 14.37 -5.40 -0.61
C VAL A 2 12.91 -5.76 -0.87
N LEU A 3 12.12 -5.80 0.19
CA LEU A 3 10.66 -5.84 0.16
C LEU A 3 10.17 -4.42 -0.17
N CYS A 4 10.53 -3.89 -1.35
CA CYS A 4 9.86 -2.66 -1.81
C CYS A 4 8.39 -3.03 -1.94
N GLU A 5 7.53 -2.37 -1.17
CA GLU A 5 6.12 -2.70 -1.04
C GLU A 5 5.52 -3.04 -2.40
N ASP A 6 5.00 -4.27 -2.53
CA ASP A 6 4.37 -4.74 -3.77
C ASP A 6 3.21 -3.83 -4.21
N ARG A 7 2.74 -2.94 -3.33
CA ARG A 7 1.60 -2.03 -3.55
C ARG A 7 1.97 -0.62 -3.98
N GLU A 8 3.25 -0.29 -4.10
CA GLU A 8 3.69 1.06 -4.47
C GLU A 8 4.53 1.09 -5.75
N CYS A 9 4.49 2.23 -6.43
CA CYS A 9 5.28 2.44 -7.63
C CYS A 9 6.74 2.84 -7.29
N GLY A 10 7.73 2.04 -7.69
CA GLY A 10 9.16 2.34 -7.50
C GLY A 10 9.74 3.54 -8.26
N VAL A 11 8.91 4.42 -8.82
CA VAL A 11 9.32 5.69 -9.47
C VAL A 11 8.81 6.89 -8.68
N CYS A 12 7.51 6.91 -8.37
CA CYS A 12 6.90 8.02 -7.62
C CYS A 12 6.71 7.72 -6.12
N TYR A 13 6.92 6.47 -5.69
CA TYR A 13 6.72 6.00 -4.31
C TYR A 13 5.32 6.35 -3.79
N GLN A 14 4.32 6.08 -4.63
CA GLN A 14 2.91 6.29 -4.30
C GLN A 14 2.16 4.97 -4.50
N PRO A 15 1.10 4.72 -3.72
CA PRO A 15 0.28 3.54 -3.85
C PRO A 15 -0.39 3.47 -5.24
N TYR A 16 -0.60 2.24 -5.71
CA TYR A 16 -1.37 2.00 -6.93
C TYR A 16 -2.86 2.27 -6.72
N SER A 17 -3.53 2.79 -7.75
CA SER A 17 -4.96 3.10 -7.71
C SER A 17 -5.66 2.68 -9.00
N ARG A 18 -6.98 2.44 -8.93
CA ARG A 18 -7.78 1.99 -10.08
C ARG A 18 -8.07 3.12 -11.08
N GLN A 19 -8.01 4.39 -10.66
CA GLN A 19 -8.26 5.54 -11.55
C GLN A 19 -6.98 6.10 -12.19
N GLU A 20 -6.00 6.54 -11.39
CA GLU A 20 -4.88 7.34 -11.90
C GLU A 20 -3.56 6.56 -11.93
N ARG A 21 -3.28 5.78 -10.88
CA ARG A 21 -2.01 5.07 -10.66
C ARG A 21 -2.15 3.60 -11.02
N ILE A 22 -2.71 3.28 -12.18
CA ILE A 22 -2.94 1.90 -12.60
C ILE A 22 -1.59 1.17 -12.78
N PRO A 23 -1.37 0.00 -12.15
CA PRO A 23 -0.12 -0.74 -12.25
C PRO A 23 0.00 -1.41 -13.63
N ARG A 24 0.89 -0.88 -14.49
CA ARG A 24 1.10 -1.38 -15.86
C ARG A 24 2.40 -2.17 -15.99
N VAL A 25 2.33 -3.28 -16.70
CA VAL A 25 3.42 -4.24 -16.91
C VAL A 25 4.12 -3.94 -18.24
N LEU A 26 5.41 -3.63 -18.18
CA LEU A 26 6.28 -3.48 -19.36
C LEU A 26 6.62 -4.84 -19.97
N HIS A 27 7.17 -4.86 -21.19
CA HIS A 27 7.57 -6.13 -21.85
C HIS A 27 8.62 -6.92 -21.05
N CYS A 28 9.41 -6.22 -20.22
CA CYS A 28 10.38 -6.79 -19.28
C CYS A 28 9.76 -7.41 -18.01
N ARG A 29 8.43 -7.40 -17.87
CA ARG A 29 7.66 -7.86 -16.70
C ARG A 29 7.79 -7.02 -15.42
N HIS A 30 8.49 -5.89 -15.46
CA HIS A 30 8.43 -4.90 -14.38
C HIS A 30 7.16 -4.07 -14.45
N THR A 31 6.66 -3.65 -13.28
CA THR A 31 5.39 -2.93 -13.13
C THR A 31 5.64 -1.51 -12.63
N PHE A 32 4.96 -0.53 -13.22
CA PHE A 32 5.01 0.87 -12.79
C PHE A 32 3.65 1.54 -12.98
N CYS A 33 3.43 2.68 -12.32
CA CYS A 33 2.19 3.42 -12.43
C CYS A 33 2.00 3.98 -13.85
N ALA A 34 0.77 3.98 -14.37
CA ALA A 34 0.46 4.51 -15.70
C ALA A 34 0.96 5.96 -15.89
N THR A 35 0.69 6.84 -14.92
CA THR A 35 1.17 8.24 -14.93
C THR A 35 2.70 8.33 -15.09
N CYS A 36 3.41 7.44 -14.40
CA CYS A 36 4.87 7.39 -14.39
C CYS A 36 5.39 6.98 -15.76
N LEU A 37 4.79 5.93 -16.34
CA LEU A 37 5.16 5.44 -17.66
C LEU A 37 4.89 6.48 -18.75
N GLU A 38 3.75 7.18 -18.70
CA GLU A 38 3.44 8.28 -19.62
C GLU A 38 4.48 9.39 -19.55
N THR A 39 4.81 9.84 -18.34
CA THR A 39 5.81 10.89 -18.11
C THR A 39 7.18 10.51 -18.65
N MET A 40 7.57 9.24 -18.50
CA MET A 40 8.86 8.72 -18.99
C MET A 40 8.84 8.34 -20.48
N SER A 41 7.67 8.32 -21.11
CA SER A 41 7.54 7.91 -22.50
C SER A 41 8.05 8.99 -23.44
N GLN A 42 8.70 8.53 -24.51
CA GLN A 42 9.23 9.41 -25.56
C GLN A 42 8.66 9.00 -26.91
N PRO A 43 8.15 9.98 -27.70
CA PRO A 43 7.75 9.71 -29.06
C PRO A 43 8.99 9.46 -29.92
N LYS A 44 9.00 8.32 -30.62
CA LYS A 44 10.07 7.93 -31.54
C LYS A 44 9.48 7.44 -32.85
N SER A 45 9.69 8.20 -33.93
CA SER A 45 9.21 7.87 -35.28
C SER A 45 7.72 7.53 -35.34
N GLY A 46 6.88 8.23 -34.57
CA GLY A 46 5.42 8.02 -34.52
C GLY A 46 4.95 6.88 -33.60
N MET A 47 5.87 6.26 -32.86
CA MET A 47 5.59 5.27 -31.82
C MET A 47 5.91 5.85 -30.45
N LEU A 48 5.30 5.33 -29.39
CA LEU A 48 5.70 5.64 -28.01
C LEU A 48 6.72 4.61 -27.54
N THR A 49 7.78 5.09 -26.91
CA THR A 49 8.83 4.23 -26.35
C THR A 49 9.09 4.60 -24.90
N VAL A 50 9.23 3.60 -24.04
CA VAL A 50 9.53 3.81 -22.61
C VAL A 50 10.61 2.84 -22.17
N CYS A 51 11.61 3.33 -21.44
CA CYS A 51 12.70 2.52 -20.91
C CYS A 51 12.37 2.11 -19.47
N CYS A 52 12.54 0.83 -19.15
CA CYS A 52 12.36 0.34 -17.79
C CYS A 52 13.44 0.92 -16.84
N PRO A 53 13.08 1.54 -15.71
CA PRO A 53 14.03 2.03 -14.71
C PRO A 53 14.92 0.95 -14.09
N LEU A 54 14.42 -0.29 -13.98
CA LEU A 54 15.12 -1.39 -13.30
C LEU A 54 16.11 -2.13 -14.21
N CYS A 55 15.69 -2.46 -15.43
CA CYS A 55 16.48 -3.30 -16.34
C CYS A 55 16.90 -2.62 -17.64
N ARG A 56 16.52 -1.34 -17.84
CA ARG A 56 16.83 -0.52 -19.03
C ARG A 56 16.25 -1.06 -20.35
N GLN A 57 15.44 -2.12 -20.33
CA GLN A 57 14.78 -2.64 -21.53
C GLN A 57 13.73 -1.64 -22.03
N THR A 58 13.76 -1.37 -23.35
CA THR A 58 12.80 -0.47 -24.00
C THR A 58 11.55 -1.23 -24.42
N THR A 59 10.40 -0.70 -24.02
CA THR A 59 9.08 -1.14 -24.49
C THR A 59 8.61 -0.18 -25.57
N CYS A 60 8.23 -0.71 -26.73
CA CYS A 60 7.76 0.05 -27.88
C CYS A 60 6.26 -0.21 -28.08
N VAL A 61 5.48 0.86 -28.17
CA VAL A 61 4.05 0.83 -28.42
C VAL A 61 3.75 1.24 -29.85
N GLY A 62 2.81 0.54 -30.49
CA GLY A 62 2.38 0.78 -31.87
C GLY A 62 1.90 2.21 -32.11
N ARG A 63 1.90 2.63 -33.39
CA ARG A 63 1.40 3.96 -33.77
C ARG A 63 -0.07 4.09 -33.37
N GLY A 64 -0.42 5.20 -32.73
CA GLY A 64 -1.80 5.55 -32.41
C GLY A 64 -2.38 4.88 -31.16
N LEU A 65 -1.59 4.11 -30.42
CA LEU A 65 -1.98 3.58 -29.10
C LEU A 65 -1.27 4.36 -27.99
N SER A 66 -1.99 4.62 -26.91
CA SER A 66 -1.42 5.06 -25.63
C SER A 66 -0.70 3.91 -24.93
N LEU A 67 0.13 4.23 -23.94
CA LEU A 67 0.77 3.20 -23.11
C LEU A 67 -0.27 2.37 -22.35
N GLN A 68 -1.38 2.98 -21.94
CA GLN A 68 -2.46 2.33 -21.20
C GLN A 68 -3.24 1.35 -22.05
N GLU A 69 -3.37 1.58 -23.36
CA GLU A 69 -4.02 0.64 -24.27
C GLU A 69 -3.11 -0.53 -24.63
N ALA A 70 -1.80 -0.28 -24.73
CA ALA A 70 -0.83 -1.28 -25.18
C ALA A 70 -0.28 -2.17 -24.06
N LEU A 71 -0.22 -1.67 -22.83
CA LEU A 71 0.40 -2.38 -21.70
C LEU A 71 -0.64 -3.05 -20.81
N TRP A 72 -0.35 -4.28 -20.41
CA TRP A 72 -1.22 -5.05 -19.52
C TRP A 72 -1.21 -4.46 -18.11
N VAL A 73 -2.33 -4.60 -17.41
CA VAL A 73 -2.41 -4.31 -15.98
C VAL A 73 -1.84 -5.52 -15.23
N ASN A 74 -1.10 -5.27 -14.14
CA ASN A 74 -0.69 -6.33 -13.25
C ASN A 74 -1.90 -6.83 -12.46
N SER A 75 -2.45 -7.99 -12.84
CA SER A 75 -3.66 -8.54 -12.21
C SER A 75 -3.48 -8.78 -10.72
N ARG A 76 -2.31 -9.29 -10.30
CA ARG A 76 -2.04 -9.53 -8.87
C ARG A 76 -2.15 -8.25 -8.07
N LEU A 77 -1.60 -7.15 -8.56
CA LEU A 77 -1.70 -5.87 -7.87
C LEU A 77 -3.11 -5.30 -7.95
N TRP A 78 -3.76 -5.42 -9.10
CA TRP A 78 -5.13 -4.95 -9.31
C TRP A 78 -6.12 -5.56 -8.32
N ASP A 79 -5.95 -6.83 -7.97
CA ASP A 79 -6.80 -7.55 -7.02
C ASP A 79 -6.67 -7.02 -5.58
N TYR A 80 -5.56 -6.37 -5.24
CA TYR A 80 -5.29 -5.80 -3.92
C TYR A 80 -5.56 -4.30 -3.81
N ILE A 81 -5.91 -3.62 -4.91
CA ILE A 81 -6.26 -2.20 -4.86
C ILE A 81 -7.73 -2.11 -4.45
N PRO A 82 -8.09 -1.36 -3.39
CA PRO A 82 -9.48 -1.16 -3.00
C PRO A 82 -10.30 -0.57 -4.16
N GLU A 83 -11.56 -0.98 -4.29
CA GLU A 83 -12.49 -0.58 -5.37
C GLU A 83 -13.04 0.83 -5.16
N SER A 84 -13.03 1.33 -3.93
CA SER A 84 -13.64 2.61 -3.58
C SER A 84 -12.93 3.30 -2.39
N LYS A 85 -13.12 4.62 -2.31
CA LYS A 85 -12.76 5.40 -1.11
C LYS A 85 -13.54 4.94 0.13
N GLU A 86 -14.74 4.42 -0.09
CA GLU A 86 -15.59 3.87 0.96
C GLU A 86 -14.93 2.63 1.57
N GLU A 87 -14.33 1.75 0.76
CA GLU A 87 -13.51 0.63 1.27
C GLU A 87 -12.23 1.09 1.98
N GLU A 88 -11.58 2.17 1.52
CA GLU A 88 -10.43 2.76 2.24
C GLU A 88 -10.86 3.35 3.59
N GLU A 89 -12.00 4.04 3.65
CA GLU A 89 -12.57 4.62 4.87
C GLU A 89 -13.06 3.52 5.84
N GLU A 90 -13.69 2.45 5.33
CA GLU A 90 -14.11 1.28 6.12
C GLU A 90 -12.91 0.55 6.73
N GLU A 91 -11.84 0.28 5.96
CA GLU A 91 -10.61 -0.32 6.51
C GLU A 91 -9.94 0.59 7.57
N GLU A 92 -9.96 1.92 7.38
CA GLU A 92 -9.44 2.87 8.37
C GLU A 92 -10.30 2.97 9.65
N GLU A 93 -11.61 2.77 9.55
CA GLU A 93 -12.50 2.73 10.72
C GLU A 93 -12.34 1.40 11.49
N GLU A 94 -12.26 0.26 10.81
CA GLU A 94 -12.04 -1.05 11.45
C GLU A 94 -10.73 -1.07 12.26
N VAL A 95 -9.63 -0.52 11.72
CA VAL A 95 -8.35 -0.46 12.44
C VAL A 95 -8.43 0.41 13.69
N LYS A 96 -9.17 1.53 13.66
CA LYS A 96 -9.35 2.39 14.84
C LYS A 96 -10.17 1.71 15.92
N GLU A 97 -11.22 0.98 15.53
CA GLU A 97 -12.02 0.21 16.48
C GLU A 97 -11.18 -0.87 17.18
N GLU A 98 -10.31 -1.58 16.44
CA GLU A 98 -9.39 -2.57 17.03
C GLU A 98 -8.37 -1.93 18.00
N GLU A 99 -7.78 -0.78 17.65
CA GLU A 99 -6.84 -0.06 18.52
C GLU A 99 -7.53 0.45 19.80
N GLU A 100 -8.74 1.00 19.70
CA GLU A 100 -9.52 1.45 20.86
C GLU A 100 -9.90 0.27 21.79
N GLU A 101 -10.26 -0.90 21.24
CA GLU A 101 -10.54 -2.09 22.04
C GLU A 101 -9.30 -2.64 22.77
N GLU A 102 -8.11 -2.55 22.16
CA GLU A 102 -6.86 -2.92 22.82
C GLU A 102 -6.49 -1.95 23.95
N GLU A 103 -6.61 -0.64 23.74
CA GLU A 103 -6.34 0.37 24.78
C GLU A 103 -7.26 0.19 25.99
N VAL A 104 -8.56 -0.04 25.77
CA VAL A 104 -9.52 -0.28 26.88
C VAL A 104 -9.15 -1.54 27.68
N LYS A 105 -8.70 -2.61 27.01
CA LYS A 105 -8.24 -3.82 27.72
C LYS A 105 -6.97 -3.57 28.53
N GLU A 106 -6.02 -2.82 28.00
CA GLU A 106 -4.79 -2.49 28.73
C GLU A 106 -5.10 -1.63 29.97
N GLU A 107 -6.03 -0.68 29.86
CA GLU A 107 -6.48 0.14 31.00
C GLU A 107 -7.20 -0.69 32.06
N GLU A 108 -8.10 -1.61 31.67
CA GLU A 108 -8.78 -2.52 32.61
C GLU A 108 -7.78 -3.45 33.34
N GLU A 109 -6.81 -4.01 32.61
CA GLU A 109 -5.76 -4.85 33.19
C GLU A 109 -4.84 -4.05 34.14
N GLU A 110 -4.54 -2.78 33.83
CA GLU A 110 -3.77 -1.90 34.71
C GLU A 110 -4.55 -1.56 35.99
N GLU A 111 -5.83 -1.21 35.89
CA GLU A 111 -6.68 -0.96 37.07
C GLU A 111 -6.78 -2.19 37.99
N GLU A 112 -7.01 -3.37 37.42
CA GLU A 112 -7.06 -4.63 38.20
C GLU A 112 -5.73 -4.88 38.91
N ARG A 113 -4.60 -4.62 38.24
CA ARG A 113 -3.26 -4.77 38.80
C ARG A 113 -2.98 -3.77 39.93
N VAL A 114 -3.40 -2.52 39.75
CA VAL A 114 -3.25 -1.46 40.78
C VAL A 114 -4.10 -1.80 42.00
N GLU A 115 -5.32 -2.28 41.81
CA GLU A 115 -6.23 -2.67 42.90
C GLU A 115 -5.70 -3.89 43.68
N ALA A 116 -5.23 -4.92 42.98
CA ALA A 116 -4.62 -6.09 43.60
C ALA A 116 -3.39 -5.71 44.45
N ASN A 117 -2.53 -4.81 43.95
CA ASN A 117 -1.35 -4.34 44.68
C ASN A 117 -1.74 -3.57 45.96
N ARG A 118 -2.78 -2.72 45.90
CA ARG A 118 -3.29 -1.96 47.05
C ARG A 118 -3.82 -2.89 48.15
N GLN A 119 -4.49 -3.98 47.78
CA GLN A 119 -5.02 -4.98 48.72
C GLN A 119 -3.91 -5.82 49.38
N THR A 120 -2.86 -6.17 48.65
CA THR A 120 -1.67 -6.82 49.25
C THR A 120 -0.89 -5.91 50.20
N GLN A 121 -0.77 -4.60 49.91
CA GLN A 121 -0.13 -3.64 50.81
C GLN A 121 -0.92 -3.39 52.09
N ALA A 122 -2.26 -3.31 52.02
CA ALA A 122 -3.12 -3.12 53.19
C ALA A 122 -3.09 -4.33 54.14
N SER A 123 -3.02 -5.55 53.60
CA SER A 123 -2.94 -6.78 54.41
C SER A 123 -1.61 -6.91 55.16
N SER A 124 -0.53 -6.38 54.59
CA SER A 124 0.83 -6.40 55.19
C SER A 124 1.01 -5.41 56.36
N GLN A 125 0.10 -4.45 56.56
CA GLN A 125 0.17 -3.44 57.63
C GLN A 125 -0.66 -3.80 58.88
N ALA A 126 -1.47 -4.86 58.83
CA ALA A 126 -2.38 -5.25 59.92
C ALA A 126 -1.81 -6.32 60.87
N GLU A 127 -0.58 -6.80 60.63
CA GLU A 127 0.04 -7.89 61.40
C GLU A 127 0.98 -7.40 62.52
N TRP A 128 0.64 -6.37 63.31
CA TRP A 128 1.37 -6.01 64.56
C TRP A 128 0.43 -5.79 65.76
#